data_AF-A0A958ADQ9-F1
#
_entry.id   AF-A0A958ADQ9-F1
#
_cell.length_a   1.000
_cell.length_b   1.000
_cell.length_c   1.000
_cell.angle_alpha   90.00
_cell.angle_beta   90.00
_cell.angle_gamma   90.00
#
_symmetry.space_group_name_H-M   'P 1'
#
loop_
_entity.id
_entity.type
_entity.pdbx_description
1 polymer ?
#
loop_
_entity_poly.entity_id
_entity_poly.type
_entity_poly.pdbx_seq_one_letter_code
_entity_poly.pdbx_strand_id
1 'polypeptide(L)'
;MKTKWYLVALGLLLLFFGVPFAVAGMIFIYRGVVVFDVVEFSNDYLDFMIGLLAMAISFWLANVYWTDRIKQERISRARITMIRFFRRLYEMTDQCEILLKKQCKEIKENQDRDRKVIELFLLMGQVKAGLLLHYPEDEIEQDECLSHAMIELFWTGLVPAINDLNSRQTIRGEIDAIRSKLEHIKQYSYQTLSALKANPTQEIISSETGDYYDHSEAHWRSA
;
A
#
# COMPACT_ATOMS: atom_id res chain seq x y z
N MET A 1 11.01 15.86 5.68
CA MET A 1 10.88 15.26 7.04
C MET A 1 12.07 15.48 7.99
N LYS A 2 13.29 15.81 7.52
CA LYS A 2 14.47 15.91 8.40
C LYS A 2 14.43 17.02 9.47
N THR A 3 13.75 18.14 9.20
CA THR A 3 13.70 19.32 10.09
C THR A 3 12.99 19.09 11.44
N LYS A 4 12.05 18.14 11.54
CA LYS A 4 11.30 17.90 12.80
C LYS A 4 12.12 17.14 13.84
N TRP A 5 13.02 16.25 13.40
CA TRP A 5 13.89 15.48 14.29
C TRP A 5 14.94 16.33 14.99
N TYR A 6 15.40 17.42 14.37
CA TYR A 6 16.34 18.35 15.00
C TYR A 6 15.73 19.06 16.20
N LEU A 7 14.44 19.41 16.17
CA LEU A 7 13.77 20.06 17.32
C LEU A 7 13.58 19.09 18.48
N VAL A 8 13.23 17.83 18.20
CA VAL A 8 13.13 16.77 19.21
C VAL A 8 14.50 16.44 19.80
N ALA A 9 15.53 16.31 18.95
CA ALA A 9 16.90 16.08 19.39
C ALA A 9 17.43 17.26 20.21
N LEU A 10 17.19 18.50 19.79
CA LEU A 10 17.57 19.71 20.53
C LEU A 10 16.87 19.80 21.88
N GLY A 11 15.57 19.44 21.95
CA GLY A 11 14.80 19.41 23.19
C GLY A 11 15.31 18.35 24.17
N LEU A 12 15.61 17.14 23.68
CA LEU A 12 16.24 16.08 24.48
C LEU A 12 17.63 16.50 24.96
N LEU A 13 18.43 17.14 24.11
CA LEU A 13 19.78 17.61 24.44
C LEU A 13 19.72 18.72 25.51
N LEU A 14 18.77 19.66 25.40
CA LEU A 14 18.53 20.68 26.42
C LEU A 14 18.06 20.08 27.76
N LEU A 15 17.25 19.02 27.75
CA LEU A 15 16.85 18.32 28.98
C LEU A 15 18.02 17.55 29.60
N PHE A 16 18.76 16.79 28.79
CA PHE A 16 19.86 15.95 29.26
C PHE A 16 21.08 16.74 29.73
N PHE A 17 21.35 17.91 29.15
CA PHE A 17 22.48 18.76 29.54
C PHE A 17 22.06 19.95 30.40
N GLY A 18 20.90 20.57 30.14
CA GLY A 18 20.46 21.77 30.84
C GLY A 18 20.10 21.53 32.31
N VAL A 19 19.43 20.41 32.61
CA VAL A 19 19.06 20.05 33.99
C VAL A 19 20.31 19.80 34.86
N PRO A 20 21.29 18.95 34.47
CA PRO A 20 22.54 18.80 35.23
C PRO A 20 23.29 20.11 35.45
N PHE A 21 23.39 20.96 34.43
CA PHE A 21 24.11 22.23 34.55
C PHE A 21 23.39 23.20 35.50
N ALA A 22 22.06 23.24 35.48
CA ALA A 22 21.28 24.05 36.42
C ALA A 22 21.42 23.56 37.86
N VAL A 23 21.40 22.24 38.07
CA VAL A 23 21.54 21.65 39.41
C VAL A 23 22.97 21.80 39.93
N ALA A 24 23.99 21.56 39.10
CA ALA A 24 25.39 21.83 39.45
C ALA A 24 25.64 23.32 39.76
N GLY A 25 24.99 24.22 39.01
CA GLY A 25 25.00 25.66 39.27
C GLY A 25 24.38 26.02 40.62
N MET A 26 23.22 25.45 40.96
CA MET A 26 22.62 25.63 42.29
C MET A 26 23.53 25.13 43.41
N ILE A 27 24.11 23.94 43.27
CA ILE A 27 25.04 23.38 44.28
C ILE A 27 26.25 24.30 44.47
N PHE A 28 26.77 24.88 43.39
CA PHE A 28 27.90 25.80 43.47
C PHE A 28 27.53 27.13 44.15
N ILE A 29 26.32 27.65 43.91
CA ILE A 29 25.83 28.90 44.51
C ILE A 29 25.48 28.73 46.00
N TYR A 30 24.91 27.58 46.38
CA TYR A 30 24.43 27.32 47.75
C TYR A 30 25.42 26.54 48.63
N ARG A 31 26.67 26.37 48.17
CA ARG A 31 27.74 25.55 48.77
C ARG A 31 28.12 25.88 50.23
N GLY A 32 27.60 26.98 50.78
CA GLY A 32 27.86 27.43 52.16
C GLY A 32 26.67 27.40 53.12
N VAL A 33 25.46 27.00 52.67
CA VAL A 33 24.22 27.08 53.48
C VAL A 33 23.58 25.71 53.73
N VAL A 34 23.90 24.70 52.91
CA VAL A 34 23.26 23.37 52.94
C VAL A 34 24.31 22.30 53.24
N VAL A 35 24.09 21.48 54.27
CA VAL A 35 24.87 20.24 54.48
C VAL A 35 24.49 19.28 53.36
N PHE A 36 25.33 19.21 52.34
CA PHE A 36 25.06 18.44 51.13
C PHE A 36 25.76 17.09 51.25
N ASP A 37 24.99 16.00 51.40
CA ASP A 37 25.53 14.65 51.23
C ASP A 37 25.70 14.39 49.73
N VAL A 38 26.95 14.52 49.28
CA VAL A 38 27.32 14.39 47.86
C VAL A 38 27.01 12.99 47.33
N VAL A 39 27.03 11.97 48.19
CA VAL A 39 26.80 10.57 47.78
C VAL A 39 25.32 10.34 47.56
N GLU A 40 24.47 10.75 48.51
CA GLU A 40 23.01 10.63 48.39
C GLU A 40 22.49 11.42 47.18
N PHE A 41 22.95 12.65 47.02
CA PHE A 41 22.60 13.48 45.86
C PHE A 41 23.05 12.86 44.53
N SER A 42 24.23 12.25 44.46
CA SER A 42 24.72 11.62 43.23
C SER A 42 23.89 10.39 42.85
N ASN A 43 23.43 9.62 43.84
CA ASN A 43 22.56 8.47 43.62
C ASN A 43 21.17 8.91 43.15
N ASP A 44 20.55 9.90 43.81
CA ASP A 44 19.24 10.45 43.42
C ASP A 44 19.29 11.05 42.00
N TYR A 45 20.40 11.72 41.67
CA TYR A 45 20.63 12.27 40.34
C TYR A 45 20.80 11.17 39.27
N LEU A 46 21.54 10.09 39.58
CA LEU A 46 21.66 8.93 38.69
C LEU A 46 20.32 8.27 38.45
N ASP A 47 19.51 8.06 39.49
CA ASP A 47 18.17 7.48 39.38
C ASP A 47 17.24 8.37 38.54
N PHE A 48 17.31 9.70 38.71
CA PHE A 48 16.59 10.65 37.85
C PHE A 48 17.00 10.55 36.37
N MET A 49 18.31 10.46 36.08
CA MET A 49 18.81 10.34 34.71
C MET A 49 18.44 9.01 34.06
N ILE A 50 18.46 7.91 34.84
CA ILE A 50 17.99 6.59 34.39
C ILE A 50 16.48 6.65 34.07
N GLY A 51 15.68 7.32 34.91
CA GLY A 51 14.26 7.53 34.66
C GLY A 51 13.99 8.32 33.37
N LEU A 52 14.73 9.40 33.12
CA LEU A 52 14.63 10.17 31.87
C LEU A 52 15.04 9.34 30.65
N LEU A 53 16.11 8.56 30.75
CA LEU A 53 16.55 7.67 29.68
C LEU A 53 15.50 6.60 29.37
N ALA A 54 14.91 5.97 30.39
CA ALA A 54 13.84 5.00 30.23
C ALA A 54 12.59 5.61 29.55
N MET A 55 12.22 6.84 29.92
CA MET A 55 11.13 7.57 29.27
C MET A 55 11.44 7.88 27.80
N ALA A 56 12.65 8.34 27.50
CA ALA A 56 13.08 8.64 26.14
C ALA A 56 13.10 7.39 25.25
N ILE A 57 13.61 6.26 25.76
CA ILE A 57 13.61 4.97 25.04
C ILE A 57 12.17 4.49 24.81
N SER A 58 11.30 4.60 25.82
CA SER A 58 9.89 4.21 25.70
C SER A 58 9.16 5.02 24.62
N PHE A 59 9.38 6.33 24.58
CA PHE A 59 8.82 7.20 23.55
C PHE A 59 9.37 6.86 22.15
N TRP A 60 10.67 6.59 22.05
CA TRP A 60 11.30 6.19 20.79
C TRP A 60 10.71 4.87 20.27
N LEU A 61 10.58 3.84 21.13
CA LEU A 61 9.95 2.57 20.77
C LEU A 61 8.50 2.74 20.36
N ALA A 62 7.72 3.53 21.11
CA ALA A 62 6.34 3.83 20.77
C ALA A 62 6.22 4.51 19.40
N ASN A 63 7.13 5.45 19.10
CA ASN A 63 7.15 6.15 17.82
C ASN A 63 7.56 5.25 16.65
N VAL A 64 8.55 4.37 16.85
CA VAL A 64 8.95 3.38 15.84
C VAL A 64 7.78 2.44 15.56
N TYR A 65 7.18 1.87 16.60
CA TYR A 65 6.01 0.99 16.47
C TYR A 65 4.85 1.66 15.76
N TRP A 66 4.53 2.91 16.12
CA TRP A 66 3.46 3.67 15.51
C TRP A 66 3.72 3.96 14.02
N THR A 67 4.97 4.29 13.68
CA THR A 67 5.38 4.55 12.30
C THR A 67 5.25 3.29 11.45
N ASP A 68 5.74 2.16 11.96
CA ASP A 68 5.63 0.86 11.28
C ASP A 68 4.17 0.44 11.12
N ARG A 69 3.33 0.62 12.14
CA ARG A 69 1.91 0.32 12.06
C ARG A 69 1.21 1.16 10.98
N ILE A 70 1.44 2.48 10.94
CA ILE A 70 0.89 3.35 9.89
C ILE A 70 1.36 2.90 8.51
N LYS A 71 2.64 2.55 8.37
CA LYS A 71 3.22 2.07 7.11
C LYS A 71 2.49 0.80 6.64
N GLN A 72 2.32 -0.18 7.53
CA GLN A 72 1.61 -1.43 7.23
C GLN A 72 0.14 -1.19 6.85
N GLU A 73 -0.55 -0.30 7.55
CA GLU A 73 -1.94 0.05 7.20
C GLU A 73 -2.06 0.67 5.81
N ARG A 74 -1.12 1.54 5.41
CA ARG A 74 -1.11 2.15 4.07
C ARG A 74 -0.85 1.10 2.99
N ILE A 75 0.17 0.26 3.17
CA ILE A 75 0.48 -0.84 2.25
C ILE A 75 -0.72 -1.78 2.10
N SER A 76 -1.39 -2.13 3.20
CA SER A 76 -2.58 -2.98 3.18
C SER A 76 -3.73 -2.32 2.39
N ARG A 77 -4.01 -1.03 2.62
CA ARG A 77 -5.04 -0.30 1.86
C ARG A 77 -4.71 -0.20 0.37
N ALA A 78 -3.45 0.08 0.03
CA ALA A 78 -2.97 0.09 -1.35
C ALA A 78 -3.18 -1.28 -2.00
N ARG A 79 -2.78 -2.37 -1.33
CA ARG A 79 -2.99 -3.75 -1.80
C ARG A 79 -4.46 -4.09 -2.02
N ILE A 80 -5.35 -3.75 -1.09
CA ILE A 80 -6.80 -3.98 -1.25
C ILE A 80 -7.33 -3.22 -2.47
N THR A 81 -6.87 -1.98 -2.66
CA THR A 81 -7.26 -1.15 -3.81
C THR A 81 -6.80 -1.78 -5.12
N MET A 82 -5.57 -2.27 -5.16
CA MET A 82 -5.02 -3.00 -6.31
C MET A 82 -5.78 -4.29 -6.59
N ILE A 83 -6.09 -5.08 -5.57
CA ILE A 83 -6.90 -6.31 -5.72
C ILE A 83 -8.26 -5.99 -6.34
N ARG A 84 -8.95 -4.94 -5.87
CA ARG A 84 -10.23 -4.52 -6.44
C ARG A 84 -10.08 -4.09 -7.90
N PHE A 85 -9.02 -3.35 -8.21
CA PHE A 85 -8.71 -2.91 -9.57
C PHE A 85 -8.50 -4.10 -10.52
N PHE A 86 -7.61 -5.04 -10.19
CA PHE A 86 -7.33 -6.19 -11.06
C PHE A 86 -8.51 -7.13 -11.18
N ARG A 87 -9.31 -7.30 -10.10
CA ARG A 87 -10.58 -8.02 -10.17
C ARG A 87 -11.54 -7.38 -11.16
N ARG A 88 -11.66 -6.05 -11.13
CA ARG A 88 -12.55 -5.32 -12.03
C ARG A 88 -12.12 -5.43 -13.50
N LEU A 89 -10.81 -5.37 -13.77
CA LEU A 89 -10.27 -5.62 -15.11
C LEU A 89 -10.57 -7.04 -15.60
N TYR A 90 -10.38 -8.03 -14.73
CA TYR A 90 -10.69 -9.42 -15.06
C TYR A 90 -12.17 -9.59 -15.43
N GLU A 91 -13.09 -9.06 -14.62
CA GLU A 91 -14.53 -9.10 -14.90
C GLU A 91 -14.90 -8.46 -16.25
N MET A 92 -14.32 -7.29 -16.57
CA MET A 92 -14.56 -6.63 -17.86
C MET A 92 -14.03 -7.46 -19.03
N THR A 93 -12.90 -8.14 -18.84
CA THR A 93 -12.26 -8.99 -19.84
C THR A 93 -13.13 -10.22 -20.12
N ASP A 94 -13.65 -10.85 -19.07
CA ASP A 94 -14.56 -11.98 -19.17
C ASP A 94 -15.88 -11.59 -19.86
N GLN A 95 -16.45 -10.43 -19.53
CA GLN A 95 -17.61 -9.88 -20.21
C GLN A 95 -17.36 -9.65 -21.72
N CYS A 96 -16.19 -9.12 -22.08
CA CYS A 96 -15.81 -8.99 -23.49
C CYS A 96 -15.73 -10.34 -24.19
N GLU A 97 -15.12 -11.33 -23.55
CA GLU A 97 -14.97 -12.68 -24.10
C GLU A 97 -16.32 -13.35 -24.35
N ILE A 98 -17.24 -13.25 -23.38
CA ILE A 98 -18.63 -13.75 -23.49
C ILE A 98 -19.35 -13.07 -24.66
N LEU A 99 -19.25 -11.74 -24.76
CA LEU A 99 -19.87 -10.98 -25.84
C LEU A 99 -19.30 -11.43 -27.21
N LEU A 100 -17.98 -11.57 -27.34
CA LEU A 100 -17.35 -12.00 -28.58
C LEU A 100 -17.70 -13.44 -28.98
N LYS A 101 -18.01 -14.32 -28.03
CA LYS A 101 -18.48 -15.70 -28.30
C LYS A 101 -19.96 -15.78 -28.69
N LYS A 102 -20.75 -14.74 -28.41
CA LYS A 102 -22.19 -14.73 -28.69
C LYS A 102 -22.46 -14.76 -30.21
N GLN A 103 -23.17 -15.78 -30.66
CA GLN A 103 -23.69 -15.87 -32.03
C GLN A 103 -24.91 -14.96 -32.19
N CYS A 104 -24.82 -13.99 -33.09
CA CYS A 104 -25.92 -13.07 -33.42
C CYS A 104 -26.48 -13.42 -34.79
N LYS A 105 -27.80 -13.58 -34.88
CA LYS A 105 -28.47 -14.00 -36.12
C LYS A 105 -28.77 -12.80 -37.03
N GLU A 106 -28.88 -11.61 -36.44
CA GLU A 106 -29.19 -10.39 -37.17
C GLU A 106 -27.99 -9.43 -37.26
N ILE A 107 -27.97 -8.60 -38.31
CA ILE A 107 -26.93 -7.57 -38.51
C ILE A 107 -26.95 -6.53 -37.39
N LYS A 108 -28.15 -6.14 -36.92
CA LYS A 108 -28.33 -5.16 -35.85
C LYS A 108 -27.81 -5.67 -34.50
N GLU A 109 -28.09 -6.93 -34.17
CA GLU A 109 -27.55 -7.58 -32.96
C GLU A 109 -26.01 -7.63 -32.97
N ASN A 110 -25.41 -7.88 -34.14
CA ASN A 110 -23.96 -7.83 -34.29
C ASN A 110 -23.40 -6.42 -34.07
N GLN A 111 -24.05 -5.39 -34.60
CA GLN A 111 -23.64 -3.99 -34.38
C GLN A 111 -23.75 -3.58 -32.91
N ASP A 112 -24.84 -3.95 -32.23
CA ASP A 112 -25.02 -3.68 -30.80
C ASP A 112 -24.00 -4.41 -29.93
N ARG A 113 -23.66 -5.66 -30.28
CA ARG A 113 -22.60 -6.43 -29.62
C ARG A 113 -21.24 -5.78 -29.80
N ASP A 114 -20.88 -5.42 -31.03
CA ASP A 114 -19.59 -4.81 -31.35
C ASP A 114 -19.45 -3.47 -30.59
N ARG A 115 -20.52 -2.66 -30.54
CA ARG A 115 -20.57 -1.42 -29.75
C ARG A 115 -20.30 -1.66 -28.26
N LYS A 116 -20.97 -2.65 -27.65
CA LYS A 116 -20.78 -2.97 -26.22
C LYS A 116 -19.34 -3.39 -25.90
N VAL A 117 -18.71 -4.15 -26.79
CA VAL A 117 -17.31 -4.55 -26.61
C VAL A 117 -16.37 -3.33 -26.69
N ILE A 118 -16.61 -2.40 -27.62
CA ILE A 118 -15.85 -1.14 -27.69
C ILE A 118 -16.07 -0.30 -26.42
N GLU A 119 -17.30 -0.19 -25.93
CA GLU A 119 -17.62 0.52 -24.68
C GLU A 119 -16.85 -0.09 -23.49
N LEU A 120 -16.71 -1.41 -23.43
CA LEU A 120 -15.90 -2.08 -22.41
C LEU A 120 -14.40 -1.79 -22.57
N PHE A 121 -13.86 -1.71 -23.79
CA PHE A 121 -12.45 -1.33 -24.01
C PHE A 121 -12.17 0.10 -23.55
N LEU A 122 -13.08 1.03 -23.84
CA LEU A 122 -13.00 2.41 -23.34
C LEU A 122 -13.04 2.44 -21.81
N LEU A 123 -13.91 1.64 -21.21
CA LEU A 123 -14.03 1.55 -19.75
C LEU A 123 -12.77 0.95 -19.10
N MET A 124 -12.16 -0.07 -19.71
CA MET A 124 -10.85 -0.59 -19.27
C MET A 124 -9.77 0.49 -19.31
N GLY A 125 -9.76 1.31 -20.37
CA GLY A 125 -8.87 2.46 -20.51
C GLY A 125 -9.07 3.50 -19.40
N GLN A 126 -10.32 3.81 -19.05
CA GLN A 126 -10.66 4.72 -17.95
C GLN A 126 -10.26 4.16 -16.58
N VAL A 127 -10.52 2.89 -16.34
CA VAL A 127 -10.12 2.19 -15.11
C VAL A 127 -8.60 2.27 -14.94
N LYS A 128 -7.84 1.93 -16.00
CA LYS A 128 -6.38 2.10 -16.03
C LYS A 128 -5.96 3.54 -15.71
N ALA A 129 -6.57 4.54 -16.33
CA ALA A 129 -6.26 5.95 -16.06
C ALA A 129 -6.53 6.35 -14.59
N GLY A 130 -7.64 5.85 -14.01
CA GLY A 130 -7.96 6.04 -12.60
C GLY A 130 -6.90 5.46 -11.67
N LEU A 131 -6.33 4.29 -12.01
CA LEU A 131 -5.22 3.71 -11.24
C LEU A 131 -3.97 4.58 -11.30
N LEU A 132 -3.65 5.12 -12.47
CA LEU A 132 -2.47 5.97 -12.64
C LEU A 132 -2.58 7.28 -11.84
N LEU A 133 -3.78 7.83 -11.71
CA LEU A 133 -4.03 9.02 -10.88
C LEU A 133 -3.87 8.76 -9.38
N HIS A 134 -4.13 7.53 -8.95
CA HIS A 134 -4.05 7.09 -7.56
C HIS A 134 -2.94 6.06 -7.34
N TYR A 135 -1.87 6.16 -8.13
CA TYR A 135 -0.75 5.23 -8.08
C TYR A 135 -0.03 5.38 -6.73
N PRO A 136 -0.03 4.35 -5.87
CA PRO A 136 0.55 4.42 -4.54
C PRO A 136 2.08 4.19 -4.61
N GLU A 137 2.79 5.17 -5.19
CA GLU A 137 4.23 5.08 -5.49
C GLU A 137 5.05 4.76 -4.23
N ASP A 138 4.84 5.52 -3.16
CA ASP A 138 5.53 5.35 -1.88
C ASP A 138 5.33 3.93 -1.32
N GLU A 139 4.11 3.39 -1.39
CA GLU A 139 3.80 2.05 -0.89
C GLU A 139 4.38 0.94 -1.77
N ILE A 140 4.46 1.16 -3.09
CA ILE A 140 5.02 0.19 -4.06
C ILE A 140 6.53 0.05 -3.86
N GLU A 141 7.25 1.15 -3.63
CA GLU A 141 8.69 1.08 -3.32
C GLU A 141 8.99 0.34 -2.01
N GLN A 142 8.01 0.30 -1.10
CA GLN A 142 8.16 -0.25 0.24
C GLN A 142 7.73 -1.71 0.39
N ASP A 143 7.05 -2.29 -0.61
CA ASP A 143 6.56 -3.67 -0.60
C ASP A 143 6.92 -4.38 -1.91
N GLU A 144 7.80 -5.38 -1.82
CA GLU A 144 8.31 -6.12 -2.98
C GLU A 144 7.20 -6.79 -3.80
N CYS A 145 6.15 -7.29 -3.14
CA CYS A 145 5.02 -7.91 -3.83
C CYS A 145 4.19 -6.91 -4.63
N LEU A 146 3.92 -5.72 -4.07
CA LEU A 146 3.29 -4.62 -4.81
C LEU A 146 4.19 -4.14 -5.96
N SER A 147 5.49 -4.03 -5.73
CA SER A 147 6.47 -3.67 -6.76
C SER A 147 6.44 -4.63 -7.94
N HIS A 148 6.58 -5.93 -7.69
CA HIS A 148 6.52 -6.96 -8.73
C HIS A 148 5.17 -6.93 -9.48
N ALA A 149 4.06 -6.87 -8.74
CA ALA A 149 2.71 -6.77 -9.32
C ALA A 149 2.54 -5.56 -10.24
N MET A 150 3.05 -4.40 -9.83
CA MET A 150 2.83 -3.15 -10.55
C MET A 150 3.83 -2.95 -11.70
N ILE A 151 5.10 -3.26 -11.49
CA ILE A 151 6.15 -3.05 -12.48
C ILE A 151 6.15 -4.18 -13.51
N GLU A 152 6.20 -5.44 -13.07
CA GLU A 152 6.42 -6.58 -13.98
C GLU A 152 5.15 -7.12 -14.62
N LEU A 153 3.97 -6.89 -14.02
CA LEU A 153 2.72 -7.41 -14.56
C LEU A 153 1.83 -6.30 -15.11
N PHE A 154 1.66 -5.21 -14.36
CA PHE A 154 0.79 -4.11 -14.80
C PHE A 154 1.44 -3.25 -15.89
N TRP A 155 2.63 -2.69 -15.67
CA TRP A 155 3.24 -1.75 -16.61
C TRP A 155 3.72 -2.40 -17.92
N THR A 156 4.35 -3.56 -17.84
CA THR A 156 4.92 -4.28 -18.99
C THR A 156 3.86 -5.08 -19.75
N GLY A 157 2.87 -5.64 -19.05
CA GLY A 157 1.89 -6.56 -19.64
C GLY A 157 0.52 -5.93 -19.90
N LEU A 158 -0.12 -5.43 -18.84
CA LEU A 158 -1.51 -4.96 -18.91
C LEU A 158 -1.66 -3.62 -19.62
N VAL A 159 -0.80 -2.64 -19.32
CA VAL A 159 -0.91 -1.29 -19.91
C VAL A 159 -0.82 -1.32 -21.44
N PRO A 160 0.15 -2.01 -22.08
CA PRO A 160 0.21 -2.08 -23.54
C PRO A 160 -1.01 -2.77 -24.15
N ALA A 161 -1.48 -3.87 -23.53
CA ALA A 161 -2.65 -4.60 -24.03
C ALA A 161 -3.94 -3.78 -23.92
N ILE A 162 -4.14 -3.05 -22.82
CA ILE A 162 -5.29 -2.15 -22.63
C ILE A 162 -5.21 -0.96 -23.61
N ASN A 163 -4.02 -0.39 -23.82
CA ASN A 163 -3.85 0.72 -24.77
C ASN A 163 -4.18 0.29 -26.21
N ASP A 164 -3.72 -0.89 -26.61
CA ASP A 164 -4.05 -1.47 -27.91
C ASP A 164 -5.57 -1.61 -28.06
N LEU A 165 -6.25 -2.26 -27.10
CA LEU A 165 -7.70 -2.46 -27.16
C LEU A 165 -8.49 -1.15 -27.14
N ASN A 166 -8.10 -0.19 -26.29
CA ASN A 166 -8.75 1.11 -26.15
C ASN A 166 -8.63 1.99 -27.40
N SER A 167 -7.59 1.79 -28.22
CA SER A 167 -7.39 2.55 -29.46
C SER A 167 -8.24 2.06 -30.64
N ARG A 168 -8.87 0.89 -30.51
CA ARG A 168 -9.60 0.25 -31.60
C ARG A 168 -10.97 0.88 -31.81
N GLN A 169 -11.26 1.24 -33.07
CA GLN A 169 -12.57 1.76 -33.49
C GLN A 169 -13.48 0.66 -34.09
N THR A 170 -12.91 -0.51 -34.42
CA THR A 170 -13.63 -1.66 -34.99
C THR A 170 -13.07 -2.97 -34.47
N ILE A 171 -13.95 -3.98 -34.41
CA ILE A 171 -13.64 -5.35 -33.97
C ILE A 171 -13.62 -6.32 -35.16
N ARG A 172 -14.24 -5.92 -36.28
CA ARG A 172 -14.45 -6.79 -37.44
C ARG A 172 -13.13 -7.09 -38.15
N GLY A 173 -12.85 -8.38 -38.34
CA GLY A 173 -11.63 -8.86 -39.01
C GLY A 173 -10.46 -9.16 -38.07
N GLU A 174 -10.55 -8.79 -36.79
CA GLU A 174 -9.44 -8.95 -35.83
C GLU A 174 -9.87 -9.67 -34.54
N ILE A 175 -10.95 -10.46 -34.61
CA ILE A 175 -11.54 -11.14 -33.44
C ILE A 175 -10.52 -12.04 -32.73
N ASP A 176 -9.69 -12.77 -33.48
CA ASP A 176 -8.69 -13.67 -32.90
C ASP A 176 -7.56 -12.90 -32.22
N ALA A 177 -7.12 -11.78 -32.81
CA ALA A 177 -6.12 -10.90 -32.20
C ALA A 177 -6.66 -10.26 -30.92
N ILE A 178 -7.90 -9.78 -30.94
CA ILE A 178 -8.58 -9.22 -29.76
C ILE A 178 -8.73 -10.29 -28.67
N ARG A 179 -9.12 -11.51 -29.03
CA ARG A 179 -9.24 -12.62 -28.07
C ARG A 179 -7.89 -12.95 -27.43
N SER A 180 -6.82 -12.99 -28.21
CA SER A 180 -5.47 -13.21 -27.69
C SER A 180 -5.05 -12.11 -26.71
N LYS A 181 -5.37 -10.84 -26.98
CA LYS A 181 -5.10 -9.72 -26.07
C LYS A 181 -5.95 -9.78 -24.80
N LEU A 182 -7.22 -10.15 -24.89
CA LEU A 182 -8.08 -10.35 -23.73
C LEU A 182 -7.56 -11.50 -22.86
N GLU A 183 -7.15 -12.62 -23.45
CA GLU A 183 -6.56 -13.74 -22.71
C GLU A 183 -5.27 -13.31 -22.00
N HIS A 184 -4.42 -12.53 -22.67
CA HIS A 184 -3.22 -11.97 -22.06
C HIS A 184 -3.56 -11.07 -20.86
N ILE A 185 -4.56 -10.18 -20.99
CA ILE A 185 -5.04 -9.34 -19.87
C ILE A 185 -5.58 -10.20 -18.73
N LYS A 186 -6.32 -11.27 -19.03
CA LYS A 186 -6.90 -12.20 -18.07
C LYS A 186 -5.80 -12.92 -17.27
N GLN A 187 -4.82 -13.47 -17.97
CA GLN A 187 -3.68 -14.18 -17.37
C GLN A 187 -2.86 -13.26 -16.47
N TYR A 188 -2.50 -12.06 -16.95
CA TYR A 188 -1.73 -11.10 -16.16
C TYR A 188 -2.52 -10.58 -14.97
N SER A 189 -3.83 -10.30 -15.13
CA SER A 189 -4.69 -9.89 -14.01
C SER A 189 -4.75 -10.99 -12.94
N TYR A 190 -4.85 -12.26 -13.36
CA TYR A 190 -4.84 -13.40 -12.44
C TYR A 190 -3.49 -13.57 -11.72
N GLN A 191 -2.38 -13.53 -12.45
CA GLN A 191 -1.04 -13.57 -11.87
C GLN A 191 -0.83 -12.44 -10.87
N THR A 192 -1.26 -11.22 -11.22
CA THR A 192 -1.16 -10.05 -10.34
C THR A 192 -2.01 -10.24 -9.07
N LEU A 193 -3.24 -10.73 -9.20
CA LEU A 193 -4.08 -11.07 -8.06
C LEU A 193 -3.46 -12.14 -7.16
N SER A 194 -2.81 -13.16 -7.75
CA SER A 194 -2.13 -14.21 -7.00
C SER A 194 -0.90 -13.68 -6.25
N ALA A 195 -0.09 -12.83 -6.88
CA ALA A 195 1.08 -12.20 -6.27
C ALA A 195 0.68 -11.30 -5.10
N LEU A 196 -0.40 -10.53 -5.25
CA LEU A 196 -0.91 -9.66 -4.18
C LEU A 196 -1.49 -10.45 -2.99
N LYS A 197 -1.98 -11.67 -3.22
CA LYS A 197 -2.54 -12.55 -2.17
C LYS A 197 -1.49 -13.41 -1.47
N ALA A 198 -0.38 -13.75 -2.13
CA ALA A 198 0.60 -14.73 -1.65
C ALA A 198 1.47 -14.24 -0.47
N ASN A 199 1.36 -12.99 -0.04
CA ASN A 199 2.24 -12.42 0.98
C ASN A 199 1.65 -12.57 2.42
N PRO A 200 2.34 -13.29 3.34
CA PRO A 200 1.85 -13.70 4.66
C PRO A 200 1.68 -12.60 5.71
N THR A 201 1.96 -11.33 5.39
CA THR A 201 1.71 -10.21 6.32
C THR A 201 0.22 -10.02 6.69
N GLN A 202 -0.69 -10.75 6.03
CA GLN A 202 -2.12 -10.76 6.32
C GLN A 202 -2.52 -11.45 7.64
N GLU A 203 -1.65 -12.22 8.30
CA GLU A 203 -2.00 -12.82 9.61
C GLU A 203 -2.24 -11.77 10.72
N ILE A 204 -1.74 -10.55 10.55
CA ILE A 204 -1.95 -9.48 11.55
C ILE A 204 -3.30 -8.75 11.35
N ILE A 205 -3.94 -8.89 10.18
CA ILE A 205 -5.19 -8.16 9.83
C ILE A 205 -6.40 -9.12 9.73
N SER A 206 -6.17 -10.42 9.57
CA SER A 206 -7.22 -11.43 9.52
C SER A 206 -7.99 -11.59 10.84
N SER A 207 -7.44 -11.16 11.99
CA SER A 207 -8.18 -11.18 13.27
C SER A 207 -9.20 -10.06 13.43
N GLU A 208 -9.15 -8.99 12.62
CA GLU A 208 -10.10 -7.85 12.71
C GLU A 208 -11.03 -7.72 11.48
N THR A 209 -10.77 -8.40 10.36
CA THR A 209 -11.54 -8.25 9.10
C THR A 209 -12.17 -9.55 8.59
N GLY A 210 -12.33 -10.54 9.47
CA GLY A 210 -12.61 -11.96 9.21
C GLY A 210 -13.81 -12.36 8.32
N ASP A 211 -14.61 -11.44 7.80
CA ASP A 211 -15.82 -11.80 7.03
C ASP A 211 -15.80 -11.41 5.54
N TYR A 212 -14.78 -10.69 5.03
CA TYR A 212 -14.84 -10.15 3.66
C TYR A 212 -14.25 -11.04 2.56
N TYR A 213 -13.50 -12.09 2.89
CA TYR A 213 -12.72 -12.86 1.91
C TYR A 213 -13.34 -14.20 1.49
N ASP A 214 -14.19 -14.81 2.33
CA ASP A 214 -14.54 -16.24 2.18
C ASP A 214 -15.58 -16.52 1.08
N HIS A 215 -16.46 -15.56 0.75
CA HIS A 215 -17.52 -15.81 -0.24
C HIS A 215 -17.11 -15.73 -1.70
N SER A 216 -15.89 -15.27 -2.01
CA SER A 216 -15.45 -15.12 -3.41
C SER A 216 -14.63 -16.31 -3.92
N GLU A 217 -14.07 -17.17 -3.07
CA GLU A 217 -13.20 -18.28 -3.50
C GLU A 217 -13.96 -19.47 -4.12
N ALA A 218 -15.22 -19.69 -3.73
CA ALA A 218 -16.03 -20.81 -4.23
C ALA A 218 -16.31 -20.77 -5.74
N HIS A 219 -16.21 -19.59 -6.37
CA HIS A 219 -16.51 -19.42 -7.79
C HIS A 219 -15.33 -19.70 -8.74
N TRP A 220 -14.09 -19.79 -8.22
CA TRP A 220 -12.87 -19.87 -9.04
C TRP A 220 -12.29 -21.27 -9.19
N ARG A 221 -12.69 -22.22 -8.33
CA ARG A 221 -12.19 -23.61 -8.38
C ARG A 221 -12.99 -24.52 -9.32
N SER A 222 -14.04 -24.02 -9.97
CA SER A 222 -14.99 -24.83 -10.75
C SER A 222 -15.15 -24.43 -12.21
N ALA A 223 -14.28 -23.54 -12.74
CA ALA A 223 -14.20 -23.19 -14.16
C ALA A 223 -12.80 -23.51 -14.70
#